data_AF-J2L699-F1
#
_entry.id   AF-J2L699-F1
#
_cell.length_a   1.000
_cell.length_b   1.000
_cell.length_c   1.000
_cell.angle_alpha   90.00
_cell.angle_beta   90.00
_cell.angle_gamma   90.00
#
_symmetry.space_group_name_H-M   'P 1'
#
loop_
_entity.id
_entity.type
_entity.pdbx_description
1 polymer ?
#
loop_
_entity_poly.entity_id
_entity_poly.type
_entity_poly.pdbx_seq_one_letter_code
_entity_poly.pdbx_strand_id
1 'polypeptide(L)'
;EGDNSFRAHVGENSHIYGAERANKEIEFFKQEKPDWVDLGARRKKFEALNKFQGQKYISQGWPDIAFISGRKSPTNGAFNTFDKSLKPTELRPGTKIYRVVDSSSSDNNICWMHEAEFKKLIRKSDWRRHFAVWKKWNENGEYVSYTIPPDKPLKVWEGRAATQINDGATEFSLEGGWNQIVLDPAQLKKEYTSPRQKTGWGYGDVDSDPEYPYLGLPKLENTHNWYETKDK
;
A
#
# COMPACT_ATOMS: atom_id res chain seq x y z
N GLU A 1 -1.18 8.04 -45.15
CA GLU A 1 -0.45 7.52 -43.97
C GLU A 1 -1.19 7.94 -42.73
N GLY A 2 -1.95 7.01 -42.14
CA GLY A 2 -2.74 7.23 -40.93
C GLY A 2 -1.99 6.66 -39.75
N ASP A 3 -1.63 7.53 -38.82
CA ASP A 3 -0.82 7.27 -37.64
C ASP A 3 -1.45 6.20 -36.74
N ASN A 4 -0.81 5.05 -36.63
CA ASN A 4 -1.24 3.89 -35.83
C ASN A 4 -0.81 4.02 -34.35
N SER A 5 -0.54 5.24 -33.87
CA SER A 5 0.06 5.52 -32.56
C SER A 5 -0.88 5.38 -31.35
N PHE A 6 -2.18 5.15 -31.57
CA PHE A 6 -3.16 5.00 -30.48
C PHE A 6 -3.81 3.61 -30.48
N ARG A 7 -3.05 2.59 -30.08
CA ARG A 7 -3.61 1.30 -29.63
C ARG A 7 -3.37 1.13 -28.14
N ALA A 8 -4.37 1.49 -27.35
CA ALA A 8 -4.46 1.14 -25.94
C ALA A 8 -4.39 -0.38 -25.79
N HIS A 9 -3.32 -0.87 -25.18
CA HIS A 9 -3.23 -2.26 -24.75
C HIS A 9 -3.89 -2.37 -23.38
N VAL A 10 -5.18 -2.70 -23.39
CA VAL A 10 -5.86 -3.29 -22.23
C VAL A 10 -5.43 -4.75 -22.19
N GLY A 11 -4.46 -5.07 -21.33
CA GLY A 11 -3.93 -6.43 -21.25
C GLY A 11 -2.87 -6.61 -20.16
N GLU A 12 -3.28 -7.33 -19.12
CA GLU A 12 -2.49 -8.02 -18.10
C GLU A 12 -1.01 -8.27 -18.44
N ASN A 13 -0.10 -7.83 -17.56
CA ASN A 13 1.05 -8.64 -17.07
C ASN A 13 1.99 -7.80 -16.18
N SER A 14 1.63 -7.66 -14.90
CA SER A 14 2.49 -7.14 -13.82
C SER A 14 3.80 -7.92 -13.64
N HIS A 15 3.91 -9.14 -14.20
CA HIS A 15 5.11 -9.98 -14.13
C HIS A 15 6.18 -9.71 -15.21
N ILE A 16 5.83 -9.11 -16.36
CA ILE A 16 6.78 -8.87 -17.46
C ILE A 16 7.48 -7.50 -17.30
N TYR A 17 6.77 -6.51 -16.75
CA TYR A 17 7.29 -5.15 -16.57
C TYR A 17 7.90 -4.87 -15.19
N GLY A 18 7.89 -5.83 -14.26
CA GLY A 18 8.35 -5.60 -12.89
C GLY A 18 9.82 -5.17 -12.79
N ALA A 19 10.71 -5.80 -13.58
CA ALA A 19 12.12 -5.45 -13.61
C ALA A 19 12.38 -4.12 -14.34
N GLU A 20 11.72 -3.89 -15.48
CA GLU A 20 11.84 -2.64 -16.23
C GLU A 20 11.35 -1.43 -15.42
N ARG A 21 10.19 -1.56 -14.76
CA ARG A 21 9.63 -0.51 -13.91
C ARG A 21 10.49 -0.25 -12.68
N ALA A 22 11.05 -1.30 -12.06
CA ALA A 22 11.99 -1.13 -10.95
C ALA A 22 13.27 -0.40 -11.39
N ASN A 23 13.79 -0.70 -12.58
CA ASN A 23 14.98 -0.01 -13.12
C ASN A 23 14.68 1.46 -13.43
N LYS A 24 13.55 1.75 -14.08
CA LYS A 24 13.10 3.13 -14.35
C LYS A 24 12.89 3.92 -13.06
N GLU A 25 12.32 3.30 -12.02
CA GLU A 25 12.17 3.91 -10.70
C GLU A 25 13.54 4.30 -10.10
N ILE A 26 14.55 3.43 -10.21
CA ILE A 26 15.91 3.72 -9.74
C ILE A 26 16.56 4.86 -10.54
N GLU A 27 16.39 4.89 -11.87
CA GLU A 27 16.88 5.98 -12.71
C GLU A 27 16.22 7.32 -12.34
N PHE A 28 14.90 7.31 -12.12
CA PHE A 28 14.15 8.44 -11.62
C PHE A 28 14.70 8.95 -10.28
N PHE A 29 14.98 8.06 -9.32
CA PHE A 29 15.57 8.47 -8.03
C PHE A 29 16.93 9.15 -8.19
N LYS A 30 17.76 8.67 -9.12
CA LYS A 30 19.09 9.24 -9.39
C LYS A 30 18.99 10.64 -10.04
N GLN A 31 18.03 10.81 -10.94
CA GLN A 31 17.85 12.05 -11.70
C GLN A 31 17.13 13.12 -10.88
N GLU A 32 15.95 12.78 -10.35
CA GLU A 32 15.01 13.75 -9.76
C GLU A 32 15.19 13.91 -8.25
N LYS A 33 15.85 12.94 -7.58
CA LYS A 33 16.15 12.97 -6.13
C LYS A 33 14.92 13.39 -5.30
N PRO A 34 13.82 12.65 -5.41
CA PRO A 34 12.58 13.02 -4.75
C PRO A 34 12.76 13.11 -3.23
N ASP A 35 12.07 14.05 -2.60
CA ASP A 35 12.18 14.37 -1.17
C ASP A 35 11.69 13.25 -0.22
N TRP A 36 11.00 12.25 -0.76
CA TRP A 36 10.52 11.08 -0.04
C TRP A 36 11.48 9.88 -0.06
N VAL A 37 12.58 9.94 -0.81
CA VAL A 37 13.61 8.89 -0.86
C VAL A 37 14.89 9.37 -0.17
N ASP A 38 15.38 8.59 0.78
CA ASP A 38 16.65 8.85 1.44
C ASP A 38 17.80 8.14 0.72
N LEU A 39 18.92 8.85 0.53
CA LEU A 39 20.16 8.31 -0.03
C LEU A 39 21.15 7.95 1.09
N GLY A 40 21.77 6.78 1.00
CA GLY A 40 22.87 6.38 1.88
C GLY A 40 22.43 5.98 3.29
N ALA A 41 21.21 5.47 3.45
CA ALA A 41 20.67 5.02 4.72
C ALA A 41 21.44 3.79 5.27
N ARG A 42 22.60 4.04 5.88
CA ARG A 42 23.38 3.02 6.60
C ARG A 42 22.68 2.51 7.86
N ARG A 43 21.67 3.23 8.37
CA ARG A 43 20.92 2.89 9.58
C ARG A 43 19.43 2.91 9.32
N LYS A 44 18.78 1.77 9.53
CA LYS A 44 17.32 1.64 9.53
C LYS A 44 16.76 2.38 10.75
N LYS A 45 16.05 3.48 10.54
CA LYS A 45 15.47 4.28 11.64
C LYS A 45 14.41 3.49 12.39
N PHE A 46 13.59 2.75 11.66
CA PHE A 46 12.56 1.85 12.16
C PHE A 46 12.85 0.45 11.63
N GLU A 47 13.60 -0.34 12.39
CA GLU A 47 14.04 -1.67 11.93
C GLU A 47 12.86 -2.63 11.79
N ALA A 48 12.72 -3.22 10.59
CA ALA A 48 11.73 -4.24 10.29
C ALA A 48 11.89 -5.46 11.20
N LEU A 49 10.75 -6.01 11.63
CA LEU A 49 10.76 -7.27 12.37
C LEU A 49 11.30 -8.41 11.50
N ASN A 50 12.26 -9.15 12.06
CA ASN A 50 12.83 -10.36 11.43
C ASN A 50 12.11 -11.65 11.87
N LYS A 51 11.33 -11.59 12.95
CA LYS A 51 10.55 -12.72 13.48
C LYS A 51 9.23 -12.24 14.04
N PHE A 52 8.15 -12.94 13.68
CA PHE A 52 6.84 -12.74 14.27
C PHE A 52 6.73 -13.47 15.62
N GLN A 53 6.26 -12.75 16.66
CA GLN A 53 6.10 -13.25 18.03
C GLN A 53 4.63 -13.25 18.51
N GLY A 54 3.68 -12.99 17.61
CA GLY A 54 2.27 -12.83 17.94
C GLY A 54 1.42 -14.10 17.85
N GLN A 55 2.03 -15.30 17.82
CA GLN A 55 1.32 -16.56 17.55
C GLN A 55 0.13 -16.81 18.49
N LYS A 56 0.25 -16.44 19.77
CA LYS A 56 -0.84 -16.58 20.75
C LYS A 56 -2.10 -15.78 20.43
N TYR A 57 -2.00 -14.72 19.62
CA TYR A 57 -3.14 -13.89 19.24
C TYR A 57 -3.86 -14.45 17.99
N ILE A 58 -3.17 -15.25 17.17
CA ILE A 58 -3.78 -15.92 16.01
C ILE A 58 -4.89 -16.86 16.48
N SER A 59 -4.64 -17.66 17.51
CA SER A 59 -5.67 -18.54 18.10
C SER A 59 -6.84 -17.77 18.73
N GLN A 60 -6.68 -16.47 18.96
CA GLN A 60 -7.72 -15.57 19.45
C GLN A 60 -8.43 -14.82 18.31
N GLY A 61 -8.12 -15.11 17.05
CA GLY A 61 -8.81 -14.56 15.87
C GLY A 61 -8.16 -13.32 15.26
N TRP A 62 -6.93 -12.96 15.65
CA TRP A 62 -6.16 -11.97 14.88
C TRP A 62 -5.65 -12.57 13.56
N PRO A 63 -5.49 -11.76 12.50
CA PRO A 63 -4.93 -12.22 11.24
C PRO A 63 -3.60 -12.93 11.43
N ASP A 64 -3.39 -14.06 10.74
CA ASP A 64 -2.07 -14.68 10.70
C ASP A 64 -1.19 -13.95 9.69
N ILE A 65 -0.27 -13.13 10.22
CA ILE A 65 0.71 -12.36 9.44
C ILE A 65 2.10 -12.97 9.45
N ALA A 66 2.29 -14.17 10.03
CA ALA A 66 3.57 -14.86 10.05
C ALA A 66 4.04 -15.20 8.62
N PHE A 67 5.33 -15.46 8.42
CA PHE A 67 5.78 -16.06 7.17
C PHE A 67 5.68 -17.58 7.26
N ILE A 68 4.91 -18.18 6.36
CA ILE A 68 4.83 -19.63 6.18
C ILE A 68 5.21 -19.92 4.72
N SER A 69 6.25 -20.73 4.52
CA SER A 69 6.69 -21.11 3.17
C SER A 69 5.57 -21.78 2.39
N GLY A 70 5.37 -21.38 1.13
CA GLY A 70 4.32 -21.92 0.26
C GLY A 70 2.89 -21.43 0.52
N ARG A 71 2.65 -20.65 1.59
CA ARG A 71 1.31 -20.10 1.88
C ARG A 71 0.94 -18.98 0.90
N LYS A 72 -0.14 -19.18 0.15
CA LYS A 72 -0.76 -18.17 -0.72
C LYS A 72 -1.82 -17.39 0.07
N SER A 73 -1.36 -16.46 0.92
CA SER A 73 -2.21 -15.52 1.65
C SER A 73 -1.68 -14.11 1.43
N PRO A 74 -2.54 -13.09 1.24
CA PRO A 74 -2.09 -11.70 1.15
C PRO A 74 -1.40 -11.24 2.44
N THR A 75 -1.69 -11.84 3.59
CA THR A 75 -1.05 -11.51 4.88
C THR A 75 0.29 -12.24 5.11
N ASN A 76 0.70 -13.16 4.23
CA ASN A 76 1.86 -14.00 4.48
C ASN A 76 3.14 -13.18 4.59
N GLY A 77 3.79 -13.21 5.77
CA GLY A 77 5.01 -12.46 6.04
C GLY A 77 4.82 -10.97 6.32
N ALA A 78 3.57 -10.46 6.35
CA ALA A 78 3.30 -9.04 6.52
C ALA A 78 3.83 -8.44 7.85
N PHE A 79 4.20 -9.27 8.83
CA PHE A 79 4.85 -8.80 10.06
C PHE A 79 6.13 -7.99 9.81
N ASN A 80 6.86 -8.25 8.72
CA ASN A 80 8.10 -7.55 8.40
C ASN A 80 7.88 -6.12 7.89
N THR A 81 6.63 -5.71 7.64
CA THR A 81 6.27 -4.33 7.29
C THR A 81 6.28 -3.41 8.51
N PHE A 82 6.33 -3.97 9.72
CA PHE A 82 6.30 -3.24 10.98
C PHE A 82 7.66 -3.19 11.65
N ASP A 83 7.86 -2.14 12.44
CA ASP A 83 8.92 -2.10 13.45
C ASP A 83 8.48 -2.77 14.77
N LYS A 84 9.33 -2.68 15.80
CA LYS A 84 9.08 -3.25 17.14
C LYS A 84 7.82 -2.75 17.86
N SER A 85 7.10 -1.76 17.33
CA SER A 85 5.84 -1.26 17.90
C SER A 85 4.61 -2.11 17.54
N LEU A 86 4.77 -3.13 16.71
CA LEU A 86 3.71 -4.07 16.35
C LEU A 86 2.96 -4.59 17.58
N LYS A 87 1.64 -4.42 17.58
CA LYS A 87 0.74 -4.90 18.62
C LYS A 87 -0.57 -5.41 18.00
N PRO A 88 -1.22 -6.41 18.61
CA PRO A 88 -2.59 -6.75 18.29
C PRO A 88 -3.50 -5.61 18.76
N THR A 89 -4.51 -5.25 17.98
CA THR A 89 -5.48 -4.19 18.32
C THR A 89 -6.88 -4.59 17.86
N GLU A 90 -7.89 -4.13 18.59
CA GLU A 90 -9.30 -4.25 18.20
C GLU A 90 -9.83 -2.87 17.81
N LEU A 91 -10.31 -2.74 16.58
CA LEU A 91 -11.00 -1.53 16.11
C LEU A 91 -12.47 -1.65 16.44
N ARG A 92 -12.99 -0.69 17.22
CA ARG A 92 -14.38 -0.70 17.67
C ARG A 92 -15.35 -0.45 16.51
N PRO A 93 -16.59 -0.98 16.59
CA PRO A 93 -17.67 -0.59 15.68
C PRO A 93 -17.77 0.92 15.45
N GLY A 94 -18.06 1.32 14.21
CA GLY A 94 -18.13 2.72 13.79
C GLY A 94 -16.77 3.41 13.56
N THR A 95 -15.65 2.79 13.91
CA THR A 95 -14.31 3.32 13.58
C THR A 95 -14.12 3.37 12.06
N LYS A 96 -13.57 4.47 11.54
CA LYS A 96 -13.19 4.59 10.13
C LYS A 96 -11.68 4.38 9.94
N ILE A 97 -11.33 3.56 8.97
CA ILE A 97 -9.96 3.37 8.49
C ILE A 97 -9.88 3.71 7.00
N TYR A 98 -8.69 4.07 6.54
CA TYR A 98 -8.46 4.62 5.20
C TYR A 98 -7.34 3.85 4.50
N ARG A 99 -7.44 3.75 3.17
CA ARG A 99 -6.42 3.14 2.32
C ARG A 99 -6.26 3.98 1.07
N VAL A 100 -5.01 4.36 0.77
CA VAL A 100 -4.64 4.96 -0.51
C VAL A 100 -4.49 3.85 -1.56
N VAL A 101 -5.03 4.07 -2.75
CA VAL A 101 -5.10 3.09 -3.84
C VAL A 101 -4.73 3.73 -5.17
N ASP A 102 -4.22 2.91 -6.10
CA ASP A 102 -4.21 3.23 -7.53
C ASP A 102 -5.34 2.50 -8.27
N SER A 103 -5.48 2.80 -9.57
CA SER A 103 -6.45 2.19 -10.46
C SER A 103 -6.36 0.67 -10.53
N SER A 104 -5.17 0.09 -10.31
CA SER A 104 -4.93 -1.36 -10.39
C SER A 104 -5.15 -2.09 -9.06
N SER A 105 -5.09 -1.36 -7.95
CA SER A 105 -5.16 -1.89 -6.58
C SER A 105 -6.55 -2.44 -6.27
N SER A 106 -6.62 -3.54 -5.52
CA SER A 106 -7.86 -3.95 -4.86
C SER A 106 -8.14 -3.10 -3.62
N ASP A 107 -9.41 -2.72 -3.44
CA ASP A 107 -9.88 -1.82 -2.37
C ASP A 107 -9.72 -2.45 -0.98
N ASN A 108 -9.82 -3.79 -0.88
CA ASN A 108 -9.84 -4.55 0.37
C ASN A 108 -8.51 -5.18 0.77
N ASN A 109 -7.38 -4.82 0.15
CA ASN A 109 -6.09 -5.43 0.46
C ASN A 109 -5.55 -5.00 1.85
N ILE A 110 -4.48 -5.63 2.33
CA ILE A 110 -4.14 -5.76 3.77
C ILE A 110 -3.78 -4.45 4.50
N CYS A 111 -3.18 -3.47 3.83
CA CYS A 111 -2.63 -2.27 4.47
C CYS A 111 -3.64 -1.12 4.52
N TRP A 112 -3.87 -0.60 5.72
CA TRP A 112 -4.78 0.51 6.03
C TRP A 112 -4.13 1.47 7.02
N MET A 113 -4.78 2.59 7.31
CA MET A 113 -4.36 3.53 8.33
C MET A 113 -5.57 4.10 9.07
N HIS A 114 -5.33 4.61 10.29
CA HIS A 114 -6.34 5.35 11.03
C HIS A 114 -6.67 6.67 10.34
N GLU A 115 -7.88 7.17 10.54
CA GLU A 115 -8.29 8.50 10.05
C GLU A 115 -7.32 9.61 10.46
N ALA A 116 -6.83 9.56 11.70
CA ALA A 116 -5.88 10.53 12.21
C ALA A 116 -4.54 10.50 11.46
N GLU A 117 -4.09 9.35 10.97
CA GLU A 117 -2.87 9.25 10.16
C GLU A 117 -3.14 9.72 8.73
N PHE A 118 -4.29 9.34 8.16
CA PHE A 118 -4.69 9.81 6.83
C PHE A 118 -4.79 11.34 6.75
N LYS A 119 -5.40 11.98 7.76
CA LYS A 119 -5.55 13.43 7.83
C LYS A 119 -4.23 14.19 8.00
N LYS A 120 -3.13 13.53 8.41
CA LYS A 120 -1.80 14.15 8.45
C LYS A 120 -1.13 14.19 7.07
N LEU A 121 -1.63 13.43 6.09
CA LEU A 121 -1.07 13.40 4.74
C LEU A 121 -1.48 14.66 3.99
N ILE A 122 -0.52 15.56 3.78
CA ILE A 122 -0.74 16.81 3.05
C ILE A 122 -0.48 16.58 1.55
N ARG A 123 0.52 15.74 1.24
CA ARG A 123 0.97 15.45 -0.13
C ARG A 123 1.38 13.99 -0.30
N LYS A 124 1.46 13.55 -1.56
CA LYS A 124 1.84 12.19 -1.96
C LYS A 124 3.18 11.73 -1.37
N SER A 125 4.17 12.63 -1.30
CA SER A 125 5.50 12.32 -0.76
C SER A 125 5.46 11.96 0.72
N ASP A 126 4.58 12.58 1.52
CA ASP A 126 4.41 12.24 2.94
C ASP A 126 3.98 10.77 3.08
N TRP A 127 3.02 10.36 2.25
CA TRP A 127 2.52 8.99 2.27
C TRP A 127 3.61 7.99 1.88
N ARG A 128 4.31 8.23 0.76
CA ARG A 128 5.42 7.36 0.33
C ARG A 128 6.51 7.24 1.38
N ARG A 129 6.96 8.36 1.94
CA ARG A 129 8.03 8.42 2.93
C ARG A 129 7.65 7.70 4.21
N HIS A 130 6.48 8.02 4.76
CA HIS A 130 6.14 7.64 6.13
C HIS A 130 5.40 6.30 6.27
N PHE A 131 4.69 5.86 5.23
CA PHE A 131 4.15 4.50 5.12
C PHE A 131 5.08 3.57 4.35
N ALA A 132 6.23 4.07 3.89
CA ALA A 132 7.27 3.33 3.20
C ALA A 132 6.75 2.57 1.97
N VAL A 133 6.06 3.28 1.07
CA VAL A 133 5.47 2.71 -0.15
C VAL A 133 6.20 3.21 -1.39
N TRP A 134 6.89 2.30 -2.08
CA TRP A 134 7.57 2.58 -3.34
C TRP A 134 6.60 2.92 -4.47
N LYS A 135 7.07 3.68 -5.47
CA LYS A 135 6.28 4.05 -6.65
C LYS A 135 5.88 2.83 -7.46
N LYS A 136 6.83 1.91 -7.70
CA LYS A 136 6.56 0.65 -8.40
C LYS A 136 5.48 -0.23 -7.76
N TRP A 137 5.20 -0.03 -6.47
CA TRP A 137 4.16 -0.79 -5.75
C TRP A 137 2.77 -0.19 -5.92
N ASN A 138 2.67 1.14 -6.04
CA ASN A 138 1.40 1.84 -6.15
C ASN A 138 1.62 3.26 -6.72
N GLU A 139 0.96 3.57 -7.83
CA GLU A 139 1.02 4.88 -8.51
C GLU A 139 0.17 5.96 -7.81
N ASN A 140 -0.88 5.53 -7.09
CA ASN A 140 -1.84 6.30 -6.31
C ASN A 140 -2.70 7.28 -7.10
N GLY A 141 -3.56 7.99 -6.37
CA GLY A 141 -4.42 9.07 -6.84
C GLY A 141 -5.79 9.08 -6.15
N GLU A 142 -6.13 7.96 -5.51
CA GLU A 142 -7.43 7.71 -4.91
C GLU A 142 -7.28 7.13 -3.50
N TYR A 143 -8.36 7.17 -2.74
CA TYR A 143 -8.48 6.48 -1.47
C TYR A 143 -9.88 5.88 -1.31
N VAL A 144 -9.96 4.86 -0.46
CA VAL A 144 -11.22 4.33 0.08
C VAL A 144 -11.20 4.46 1.59
N SER A 145 -12.39 4.50 2.18
CA SER A 145 -12.58 4.37 3.62
C SER A 145 -13.43 3.15 3.93
N TYR A 146 -13.18 2.52 5.08
CA TYR A 146 -13.95 1.40 5.58
C TYR A 146 -14.43 1.72 6.99
N THR A 147 -15.72 1.51 7.25
CA THR A 147 -16.33 1.72 8.58
C THR A 147 -16.52 0.37 9.26
N ILE A 148 -15.98 0.18 10.46
CA ILE A 148 -16.15 -1.11 11.18
C ILE A 148 -17.64 -1.38 11.45
N PRO A 149 -18.18 -2.55 11.07
CA PRO A 149 -19.59 -2.91 11.27
C PRO A 149 -20.05 -2.86 12.74
N PRO A 150 -21.37 -2.67 13.00
CA PRO A 150 -21.94 -2.57 14.35
C PRO A 150 -21.77 -3.84 15.21
N ASP A 151 -21.64 -5.02 14.60
CA ASP A 151 -21.82 -6.30 15.29
C ASP A 151 -20.61 -6.76 16.11
N LYS A 152 -19.39 -6.47 15.64
CA LYS A 152 -18.16 -6.94 16.30
C LYS A 152 -16.97 -6.03 16.00
N PRO A 153 -16.03 -5.88 16.95
CA PRO A 153 -14.77 -5.22 16.67
C PRO A 153 -13.98 -5.98 15.58
N LEU A 154 -13.18 -5.24 14.82
CA LEU A 154 -12.26 -5.81 13.84
C LEU A 154 -10.89 -6.02 14.48
N LYS A 155 -10.38 -7.25 14.44
CA LYS A 155 -9.06 -7.61 14.96
C LYS A 155 -8.00 -7.34 13.92
N VAL A 156 -7.04 -6.49 14.26
CA VAL A 156 -5.99 -6.03 13.35
C VAL A 156 -4.63 -6.03 14.02
N TRP A 157 -3.58 -5.94 13.22
CA TRP A 157 -2.24 -5.61 13.67
C TRP A 157 -1.97 -4.13 13.44
N GLU A 158 -1.51 -3.44 14.46
CA GLU A 158 -1.18 -2.01 14.39
C GLU A 158 0.28 -1.80 14.81
N GLY A 159 0.95 -0.87 14.15
CA GLY A 159 2.31 -0.48 14.48
C GLY A 159 2.89 0.46 13.43
N ARG A 160 4.06 1.02 13.71
CA ARG A 160 4.76 1.88 12.77
C ARG A 160 5.29 1.08 11.59
N ALA A 161 5.20 1.66 10.39
CA ALA A 161 5.87 1.15 9.21
C ALA A 161 7.38 1.09 9.43
N ALA A 162 7.99 -0.05 9.10
CA ALA A 162 9.43 -0.20 9.09
C ALA A 162 10.05 0.57 7.93
N THR A 163 11.31 0.98 8.12
CA THR A 163 12.16 1.51 7.05
C THR A 163 12.30 0.45 5.95
N GLN A 164 12.00 0.84 4.71
CA GLN A 164 12.15 -0.03 3.54
C GLN A 164 13.44 0.32 2.81
N ILE A 165 14.28 -0.68 2.57
CA ILE A 165 15.45 -0.55 1.69
C ILE A 165 15.01 -1.01 0.31
N ASN A 166 15.45 -0.32 -0.75
CA ASN A 166 15.10 -0.76 -2.10
C ASN A 166 15.91 -2.01 -2.47
N ASP A 167 15.22 -3.09 -2.82
CA ASP A 167 15.87 -4.37 -3.16
C ASP A 167 16.77 -4.30 -4.40
N GLY A 168 16.49 -3.38 -5.33
CA GLY A 168 17.28 -3.22 -6.56
C GLY A 168 18.43 -2.22 -6.45
N ALA A 169 18.42 -1.37 -5.41
CA ALA A 169 19.41 -0.31 -5.20
C ALA A 169 19.44 0.05 -3.70
N THR A 170 20.27 -0.67 -2.94
CA THR A 170 20.28 -0.62 -1.48
C THR A 170 20.78 0.72 -0.90
N GLU A 171 21.29 1.61 -1.75
CA GLU A 171 21.58 3.00 -1.42
C GLU A 171 20.30 3.84 -1.18
N PHE A 172 19.14 3.39 -1.66
CA PHE A 172 17.86 4.09 -1.48
C PHE A 172 17.00 3.45 -0.40
N SER A 173 16.32 4.29 0.38
CA SER A 173 15.37 3.84 1.38
C SER A 173 14.18 4.78 1.55
N LEU A 174 13.10 4.25 2.11
CA LEU A 174 11.96 5.01 2.64
C LEU A 174 11.97 4.94 4.14
N GLU A 175 11.86 6.10 4.79
CA GLU A 175 12.02 6.22 6.24
C GLU A 175 11.06 5.32 7.01
N GLY A 176 9.77 5.32 6.65
CA GLY A 176 8.69 4.71 7.42
C GLY A 176 8.31 5.54 8.65
N GLY A 177 7.80 4.86 9.69
CA GLY A 177 7.62 5.42 11.02
C GLY A 177 6.21 5.85 11.40
N TRP A 178 5.27 5.93 10.45
CA TRP A 178 3.87 6.23 10.79
C TRP A 178 3.07 4.95 11.06
N ASN A 179 2.04 5.08 11.90
CA ASN A 179 1.21 3.94 12.29
C ASN A 179 0.37 3.46 11.11
N GLN A 180 0.56 2.19 10.77
CA GLN A 180 -0.26 1.47 9.79
C GLN A 180 -1.04 0.34 10.48
N ILE A 181 -2.01 -0.17 9.74
CA ILE A 181 -2.85 -1.29 10.12
C ILE A 181 -2.66 -2.39 9.07
N VAL A 182 -2.47 -3.62 9.52
CA VAL A 182 -2.59 -4.82 8.69
C VAL A 182 -3.79 -5.64 9.19
N LEU A 183 -4.69 -5.94 8.27
CA LEU A 183 -5.90 -6.73 8.49
C LEU A 183 -5.98 -7.89 7.50
N ASP A 184 -6.91 -8.82 7.75
CA ASP A 184 -7.26 -9.86 6.79
C ASP A 184 -8.39 -9.35 5.85
N PRO A 185 -8.16 -9.27 4.53
CA PRO A 185 -9.15 -8.85 3.54
C PRO A 185 -10.46 -9.63 3.62
N ALA A 186 -10.41 -10.92 4.00
CA ALA A 186 -11.59 -11.77 4.11
C ALA A 186 -12.53 -11.36 5.27
N GLN A 187 -12.06 -10.52 6.19
CA GLN A 187 -12.89 -9.98 7.28
C GLN A 187 -13.68 -8.73 6.87
N LEU A 188 -13.34 -8.14 5.72
CA LEU A 188 -14.01 -6.93 5.23
C LEU A 188 -15.24 -7.31 4.41
N LYS A 189 -16.27 -6.47 4.48
CA LYS A 189 -17.46 -6.60 3.63
C LYS A 189 -17.67 -5.35 2.80
N LYS A 190 -17.96 -5.53 1.52
CA LYS A 190 -17.98 -4.45 0.52
C LYS A 190 -18.93 -3.31 0.91
N GLU A 191 -20.08 -3.61 1.52
CA GLU A 191 -21.11 -2.64 1.89
C GLU A 191 -20.69 -1.62 2.96
N TYR A 192 -19.58 -1.86 3.67
CA TYR A 192 -19.02 -0.92 4.64
C TYR A 192 -17.88 -0.06 4.08
N THR A 193 -17.60 -0.19 2.78
CA THR A 193 -16.55 0.55 2.08
C THR A 193 -17.15 1.72 1.31
N SER A 194 -16.55 2.89 1.42
CA SER A 194 -16.93 4.03 0.59
C SER A 194 -16.55 3.80 -0.87
N PRO A 195 -17.22 4.46 -1.83
CA PRO A 195 -16.67 4.61 -3.17
C PRO A 195 -15.26 5.21 -3.12
N ARG A 196 -14.48 4.95 -4.17
CA ARG A 196 -13.18 5.60 -4.35
C ARG A 196 -13.34 7.12 -4.42
N GLN A 197 -12.43 7.82 -3.75
CA GLN A 197 -12.39 9.29 -3.66
C GLN A 197 -11.01 9.78 -4.08
N LYS A 198 -10.95 10.95 -4.71
CA LYS A 198 -9.67 11.55 -5.12
C LYS A 198 -8.92 12.07 -3.88
N THR A 199 -7.62 11.81 -3.80
CA THR A 199 -6.76 12.41 -2.75
C THR A 199 -6.50 13.89 -2.98
N GLY A 200 -6.64 14.36 -4.22
CA GLY A 200 -6.26 15.71 -4.64
C GLY A 200 -4.77 15.87 -4.96
N TRP A 201 -3.98 14.80 -4.87
CA TRP A 201 -2.53 14.84 -5.13
C TRP A 201 -2.14 14.67 -6.60
N GLY A 202 -3.08 14.24 -7.46
CA GLY A 202 -2.79 13.77 -8.81
C GLY A 202 -2.20 12.34 -8.82
N TYR A 203 -1.95 11.81 -10.03
CA TYR A 203 -1.39 10.46 -10.22
C TYR A 203 0.13 10.46 -10.42
N GLY A 204 0.73 11.55 -10.92
CA GLY A 204 2.18 11.72 -11.07
C GLY A 204 2.91 11.99 -9.76
N ASP A 205 4.21 11.73 -9.72
CA ASP A 205 5.09 12.17 -8.63
C ASP A 205 5.83 13.48 -8.93
N VAL A 206 6.08 13.79 -10.22
CA VAL A 206 6.68 15.05 -10.73
C VAL A 206 6.11 15.39 -12.11
N ASP A 207 6.33 16.61 -12.62
CA ASP A 207 5.87 17.04 -13.96
C ASP A 207 6.59 16.28 -15.10
N SER A 208 7.81 15.79 -14.87
CA SER A 208 8.60 14.98 -15.81
C SER A 208 8.30 13.47 -15.75
N ASP A 209 7.29 13.05 -14.98
CA ASP A 209 6.99 11.64 -14.74
C ASP A 209 6.62 10.92 -16.06
N PRO A 210 7.46 9.99 -16.57
CA PRO A 210 7.28 9.42 -17.90
C PRO A 210 6.04 8.52 -18.02
N GLU A 211 5.41 8.14 -16.91
CA GLU A 211 4.13 7.41 -16.89
C GLU A 211 2.90 8.35 -16.91
N TYR A 212 3.09 9.66 -16.72
CA TYR A 212 2.02 10.66 -16.68
C TYR A 212 1.16 10.74 -17.95
N PRO A 213 1.72 10.71 -19.19
CA PRO A 213 0.89 10.87 -20.38
C PRO A 213 0.08 9.61 -20.76
N TYR A 214 0.26 8.48 -20.06
CA TYR A 214 -0.50 7.24 -20.35
C TYR A 214 -1.78 7.07 -19.51
N LEU A 215 -1.96 7.89 -18.47
CA LEU A 215 -3.20 7.94 -17.68
C LEU A 215 -4.08 9.06 -18.21
N GLY A 216 -4.66 8.85 -19.40
CA GLY A 216 -5.71 9.74 -19.92
C GLY A 216 -6.76 9.99 -18.83
N LEU A 217 -7.06 11.27 -18.58
CA LEU A 217 -8.06 11.86 -17.65
C LEU A 217 -8.60 10.93 -16.55
N PRO A 218 -8.52 11.30 -15.24
CA PRO A 218 -8.99 10.48 -14.13
C PRO A 218 -10.42 9.99 -14.33
N LYS A 219 -10.55 8.79 -14.86
CA LYS A 219 -11.81 8.11 -15.02
C LYS A 219 -11.99 7.36 -13.72
N LEU A 220 -12.77 7.96 -12.82
CA LEU A 220 -13.48 7.26 -11.74
C LEU A 220 -14.47 6.23 -12.35
N GLU A 221 -14.02 5.42 -13.31
CA GLU A 221 -14.80 4.39 -14.00
C GLU A 221 -14.95 3.17 -13.10
N ASN A 222 -13.97 2.92 -12.21
CA ASN A 222 -14.05 1.88 -11.19
C ASN A 222 -14.45 2.51 -9.84
N THR A 223 -15.74 2.63 -9.59
CA THR A 223 -16.24 3.11 -8.29
C THR A 223 -15.92 2.14 -7.15
N HIS A 224 -15.65 0.86 -7.46
CA HIS A 224 -15.18 -0.18 -6.54
C HIS A 224 -14.38 -1.27 -7.27
N ASN A 225 -13.14 -1.55 -6.84
CA ASN A 225 -12.33 -2.70 -7.26
C ASN A 225 -12.16 -3.67 -6.08
N TRP A 226 -13.23 -4.37 -5.73
CA TRP A 226 -13.25 -5.29 -4.59
C TRP A 226 -12.77 -6.67 -5.00
N TYR A 227 -11.75 -7.21 -4.32
CA TYR A 227 -11.34 -8.59 -4.54
C TYR A 227 -12.27 -9.56 -3.81
N GLU A 228 -12.96 -10.39 -4.58
CA GLU A 228 -13.73 -11.53 -4.07
C GLU A 228 -12.88 -12.79 -4.25
N THR A 229 -12.65 -13.53 -3.16
CA THR A 229 -12.10 -14.88 -3.28
C THR A 229 -13.09 -15.72 -4.07
N LYS A 230 -12.70 -16.21 -5.24
CA LYS A 230 -13.48 -17.21 -5.96
C LYS A 230 -13.66 -18.39 -5.01
N ASP A 231 -14.90 -18.68 -4.63
CA ASP A 231 -15.22 -19.86 -3.82
C ASP A 231 -14.55 -21.08 -4.45
N LYS A 232 -13.88 -21.87 -3.61
CA LYS A 232 -13.29 -23.15 -3.99
C LYS A 232 -14.31 -24.26 -3.84
#